data_AF-A0A924EIQ2-F1
#
_entry.id   AF-A0A924EIQ2-F1
#
_cell.length_a   1.000
_cell.length_b   1.000
_cell.length_c   1.000
_cell.angle_alpha   90.00
_cell.angle_beta   90.00
_cell.angle_gamma   90.00
#
_symmetry.space_group_name_H-M   'P 1'
#
loop_
_entity.id
_entity.type
_entity.pdbx_description
1 polymer ?
#
loop_
_entity_poly.entity_id
_entity_poly.type
_entity_poly.pdbx_seq_one_letter_code
_entity_poly.pdbx_strand_id
1 'polypeptide(L)'
;MKQVTSTTKSQTAAPYRLAYFIYLVLVVYQLFTGDYEWAVSNFGIAMVFDPFDSSVSWKDRPRYQRVWLYSHLALTLCGFAFLILR
;
A
#
# COMPACT_ATOMS: atom_id res chain seq x y z
N MET A 1 -13.05 -12.47 -39.46
CA MET A 1 -13.40 -11.09 -39.07
C MET A 1 -13.04 -10.90 -37.60
N LYS A 2 -12.01 -10.07 -37.36
CA LYS A 2 -11.50 -9.52 -36.08
C LYS A 2 -11.11 -10.49 -34.95
N GLN A 3 -9.81 -10.78 -34.90
CA GLN A 3 -9.08 -11.23 -33.71
C GLN A 3 -9.35 -10.25 -32.56
N VAL A 4 -10.05 -10.70 -31.52
CA VAL A 4 -10.13 -9.98 -30.24
C VAL A 4 -8.81 -10.22 -29.53
N THR A 5 -7.77 -9.52 -29.96
CA THR A 5 -6.56 -9.33 -29.15
C THR A 5 -6.95 -8.39 -28.02
N SER A 6 -7.46 -8.96 -26.93
CA SER A 6 -7.43 -8.31 -25.63
C SER A 6 -5.96 -8.19 -25.24
N THR A 7 -5.29 -7.17 -25.78
CA THR A 7 -4.12 -6.57 -25.14
C THR A 7 -4.62 -5.91 -23.86
N THR A 8 -5.04 -6.72 -22.89
CA THR A 8 -5.15 -6.31 -21.51
C THR A 8 -3.71 -6.01 -21.13
N LYS A 9 -3.30 -4.74 -21.31
CA LYS A 9 -2.08 -4.25 -20.68
C LYS A 9 -2.20 -4.70 -19.23
N SER A 10 -1.40 -5.70 -18.88
CA SER A 10 -1.03 -6.01 -17.51
C SER A 10 -0.34 -4.76 -16.99
N GLN A 11 -1.15 -3.73 -16.68
CA GLN A 11 -0.76 -2.63 -15.85
C GLN A 11 -0.81 -3.14 -14.41
N THR A 12 -0.04 -4.19 -14.13
CA THR A 12 0.83 -4.14 -12.97
C THR A 12 1.67 -2.88 -13.15
N ALA A 13 1.13 -1.75 -12.72
CA ALA A 13 1.80 -0.48 -12.83
C ALA A 13 2.98 -0.54 -11.85
N ALA A 14 4.10 -1.01 -12.39
CA ALA A 14 5.43 -1.00 -11.81
C ALA A 14 5.74 0.26 -10.97
N PRO A 15 5.29 1.49 -11.33
CA PRO A 15 5.47 2.65 -10.46
C PRO A 15 4.81 2.55 -9.08
N TYR A 16 3.64 1.94 -8.93
CA TYR A 16 2.95 1.89 -7.61
C TYR A 16 3.63 0.91 -6.65
N ARG A 17 4.08 -0.24 -7.15
CA ARG A 17 4.86 -1.20 -6.36
C ARG A 17 6.21 -0.62 -5.93
N LEU A 18 6.84 0.16 -6.81
CA LEU A 18 8.09 0.86 -6.49
C LEU A 18 7.86 1.96 -5.47
N ALA A 19 6.80 2.77 -5.63
CA ALA A 19 6.42 3.80 -4.67
C ALA A 19 6.14 3.20 -3.29
N TYR A 20 5.34 2.13 -3.22
CA TYR A 20 5.08 1.39 -1.98
C TYR A 20 6.37 1.01 -1.27
N PHE A 21 7.32 0.41 -2.00
CA PHE A 21 8.58 -0.06 -1.42
C PHE A 21 9.45 1.10 -0.92
N ILE A 22 9.52 2.20 -1.69
CA ILE A 22 10.25 3.41 -1.29
C ILE A 22 9.66 4.00 -0.01
N TYR A 23 8.33 4.14 0.06
CA TYR A 23 7.68 4.66 1.26
C TYR A 23 7.88 3.72 2.46
N LEU A 24 7.82 2.40 2.27
CA LEU A 24 8.05 1.44 3.36
C LEU A 24 9.50 1.53 3.89
N VAL A 25 10.49 1.65 3.01
CA VAL A 25 11.90 1.88 3.41
C VAL A 25 12.05 3.21 4.15
N LEU A 26 11.39 4.28 3.68
CA LEU A 26 11.39 5.58 4.35
C LEU A 26 10.76 5.52 5.75
N VAL A 27 9.68 4.77 5.93
CA VAL A 27 9.04 4.55 7.23
C VAL A 27 10.00 3.87 8.19
N VAL A 28 10.67 2.80 7.74
CA VAL A 28 11.66 2.09 8.56
C VAL A 28 12.79 3.03 8.96
N TYR A 29 13.33 3.79 8.00
CA TYR A 29 14.37 4.78 8.27
C TYR A 29 13.92 5.83 9.31
N GLN A 30 12.73 6.41 9.14
CA GLN A 30 12.18 7.43 10.05
C GLN A 30 11.87 6.88 11.44
N LEU A 31 11.50 5.59 11.53
CA LEU A 31 11.33 4.91 12.81
C LEU A 31 12.65 4.87 13.60
N PHE A 32 13.78 4.68 12.91
CA PHE A 32 15.11 4.68 13.52
C PHE A 32 15.65 6.08 13.82
N THR A 33 15.24 7.11 13.08
CA THR A 33 15.60 8.51 13.41
C THR A 33 14.77 9.09 14.55
N GLY A 34 13.68 8.42 14.94
CA GLY A 34 12.77 8.86 16.00
C GLY A 34 11.68 9.83 15.52
N ASP A 35 11.58 10.05 14.20
CA ASP A 35 10.57 10.92 13.58
C ASP A 35 9.26 10.17 13.36
N TYR A 36 8.62 9.74 14.46
CA TYR A 36 7.43 8.91 14.43
C TYR A 36 6.26 9.56 13.66
N GLU A 37 6.13 10.89 13.70
CA GLU A 37 5.07 11.64 13.00
C GLU A 37 5.18 11.52 11.47
N TRP A 38 6.40 11.70 10.95
CA TRP A 38 6.68 11.51 9.54
C TRP A 38 6.59 10.04 9.16
N ALA A 39 7.04 9.12 10.02
CA ALA A 39 6.98 7.69 9.77
C ALA A 39 5.54 7.21 9.59
N VAL A 40 4.63 7.58 10.50
CA VAL A 40 3.21 7.20 10.40
C VAL A 40 2.54 7.83 9.18
N SER A 41 2.87 9.08 8.85
CA SER A 41 2.37 9.76 7.65
C SER A 41 2.81 9.06 6.36
N ASN A 42 4.10 8.73 6.23
CA ASN A 42 4.63 7.99 5.09
C ASN A 42 4.06 6.56 5.03
N PHE A 43 3.76 5.94 6.18
CA PHE A 43 3.14 4.62 6.24
C PHE A 43 1.69 4.66 5.75
N GLY A 44 0.95 5.72 6.04
CA GLY A 44 -0.37 5.97 5.46
C GLY A 44 -0.32 6.20 3.94
N ILE A 45 0.66 6.97 3.46
CA ILE A 45 0.87 7.19 2.01
C ILE A 45 1.22 5.88 1.30
N ALA A 46 2.08 5.05 1.89
CA ALA A 46 2.41 3.73 1.36
C ALA A 46 1.14 2.91 1.10
N MET A 47 0.17 2.93 2.02
CA MET A 47 -1.09 2.21 1.86
C MET A 47 -1.94 2.71 0.68
N VAL A 48 -1.93 4.01 0.39
CA VAL A 48 -2.62 4.59 -0.78
C VAL A 48 -2.02 4.04 -2.07
N PHE A 49 -0.69 3.85 -2.09
CA PHE A 49 0.01 3.18 -3.17
C PHE A 49 -0.05 1.66 -3.03
N ASP A 50 -1.27 1.10 -3.00
CA ASP A 50 -1.52 -0.34 -2.93
C ASP A 50 -0.67 -1.07 -4.00
N PRO A 51 0.25 -1.98 -3.60
CA PRO A 51 1.10 -2.69 -4.55
C PRO A 51 0.33 -3.73 -5.37
N PHE A 52 -0.95 -3.97 -5.07
CA PHE A 52 -1.74 -4.99 -5.73
C PHE A 52 -2.52 -4.48 -6.96
N ASP A 53 -2.98 -5.44 -7.76
CA ASP A 53 -3.66 -5.16 -9.02
C ASP A 53 -5.03 -4.49 -8.81
N SER A 54 -5.16 -3.26 -9.26
CA SER A 54 -6.40 -2.46 -9.21
C SER A 54 -7.45 -2.89 -10.24
N SER A 55 -7.10 -3.74 -11.21
CA SER A 55 -8.04 -4.27 -12.21
C SER A 55 -8.99 -5.33 -11.64
N VAL A 56 -8.63 -5.96 -10.52
CA VAL A 56 -9.46 -6.97 -9.86
C VAL A 56 -10.45 -6.29 -8.93
N SER A 57 -11.74 -6.48 -9.22
CA SER A 57 -12.85 -6.02 -8.37
C SER A 57 -12.69 -6.51 -6.93
N TRP A 58 -13.07 -5.67 -5.96
CA TRP A 58 -12.88 -5.95 -4.53
C TRP A 58 -13.49 -7.29 -4.07
N LYS A 59 -14.57 -7.73 -4.73
CA LYS A 59 -15.23 -9.02 -4.46
C LYS A 59 -14.40 -10.23 -4.89
N ASP A 60 -13.67 -10.09 -5.99
CA ASP A 60 -12.86 -11.15 -6.60
C ASP A 60 -11.43 -11.20 -6.06
N ARG A 61 -11.06 -10.25 -5.18
CA ARG A 61 -9.73 -10.23 -4.56
C ARG A 61 -9.53 -11.46 -3.65
N PRO A 62 -8.37 -12.13 -3.76
CA PRO A 62 -7.97 -13.20 -2.86
C PRO A 62 -8.05 -12.76 -1.39
N ARG A 63 -8.41 -13.70 -0.50
CA ARG A 63 -8.56 -13.39 0.94
C ARG A 63 -7.26 -12.84 1.56
N TYR A 64 -6.10 -13.35 1.17
CA TYR A 64 -4.80 -12.89 1.70
C TYR A 64 -4.53 -11.41 1.41
N GLN A 65 -4.93 -10.93 0.23
CA GLN A 65 -4.69 -9.56 -0.21
C GLN A 65 -5.53 -8.57 0.58
N ARG A 66 -6.80 -8.92 0.82
CA ARG A 66 -7.70 -8.14 1.67
C ARG A 66 -7.23 -8.12 3.12
N VAL A 67 -6.81 -9.26 3.66
CA VAL A 67 -6.25 -9.35 5.01
C VAL A 67 -5.02 -8.45 5.13
N TRP A 68 -4.10 -8.47 4.15
CA TRP A 68 -2.94 -7.57 4.17
C TRP A 68 -3.34 -6.10 4.20
N LEU A 69 -4.31 -5.68 3.38
CA LEU A 69 -4.80 -4.30 3.36
C LEU A 69 -5.43 -3.89 4.68
N TYR A 70 -6.25 -4.76 5.29
CA TYR A 70 -6.84 -4.50 6.60
C TYR A 70 -5.78 -4.45 7.71
N SER A 71 -4.78 -5.34 7.67
CA SER A 71 -3.67 -5.32 8.62
C SER A 71 -2.83 -4.05 8.48
N HIS A 72 -2.53 -3.62 7.25
CA HIS A 72 -1.83 -2.35 7.01
C HIS A 72 -2.64 -1.17 7.54
N LEU A 73 -3.94 -1.13 7.23
CA LEU A 73 -4.85 -0.10 7.74
C LEU A 73 -4.88 -0.05 9.26
N ALA A 74 -5.02 -1.20 9.91
CA ALA A 74 -5.01 -1.31 11.36
C ALA A 74 -3.67 -0.79 11.94
N LEU A 75 -2.54 -1.16 11.36
CA LEU A 75 -1.21 -0.70 11.80
C LEU A 75 -1.05 0.81 11.64
N THR A 76 -1.50 1.39 10.52
CA THR A 76 -1.45 2.85 10.31
C THR A 76 -2.32 3.58 11.33
N LEU A 77 -3.55 3.12 11.56
CA LEU A 77 -4.44 3.71 12.56
C LEU A 77 -3.90 3.56 13.98
N CYS A 78 -3.32 2.40 14.31
CA CYS A 78 -2.64 2.21 15.59
C CYS A 78 -1.44 3.15 15.75
N GLY A 79 -0.65 3.36 14.68
CA GLY A 79 0.46 4.33 14.69
C GLY A 79 -0.01 5.76 14.93
N PHE A 80 -1.08 6.18 14.25
CA PHE A 80 -1.69 7.49 14.50
C PHE A 80 -2.28 7.62 15.90
N ALA A 81 -2.98 6.60 16.39
CA ALA A 81 -3.53 6.60 17.75
C ALA A 81 -2.44 6.68 18.81
N PHE A 82 -1.33 5.95 18.63
CA PHE A 82 -0.17 6.02 19.51
C PHE A 82 0.46 7.43 19.51
N LEU A 83 0.58 8.06 18.34
CA LEU A 83 1.09 9.43 18.22
C LEU A 83 0.19 10.45 18.92
N ILE A 84 -1.14 10.31 18.81
CA ILE A 84 -2.09 11.23 19.44
C ILE A 84 -2.13 11.05 20.97
N LEU A 85 -1.88 9.84 21.46
CA LEU A 85 -1.93 9.51 22.90
C LEU A 85 -0.61 9.81 23.65
N ARG A 86 0.51 9.91 22.94
CA ARG A 86 1.86 10.18 23.47
C ARG A 86 2.07 11.67 23.76
#